data_AF-A0A936XTK1-F1
#
_entry.id   AF-A0A936XTK1-F1
#
_cell.length_a   1.000
_cell.length_b   1.000
_cell.length_c   1.000
_cell.angle_alpha   90.00
_cell.angle_beta   90.00
_cell.angle_gamma   90.00
#
_symmetry.space_group_name_H-M   'P 1'
#
loop_
_entity.id
_entity.type
_entity.pdbx_description
1 polymer ?
#
loop_
_entity_poly.entity_id
_entity_poly.type
_entity_poly.pdbx_seq_one_letter_code
_entity_poly.pdbx_strand_id
1 'polypeptide(L)' 'MTRENFIAFVETLRADFLSDPSKWTNKTIDDYLEAIARYAQDIQGYYDNTGQDVNADNPDWKTFSDILKGATIYE' A
#
# COMPACT_ATOMS: atom_id res chain seq x y z
N MET A 1 -5.28 13.46 -0.09
CA MET A 1 -5.15 13.08 -1.54
C MET A 1 -6.56 13.11 -2.17
N THR A 2 -6.74 13.21 -3.50
CA THR A 2 -8.10 13.12 -4.11
C THR A 2 -8.39 11.70 -4.60
N ARG A 3 -9.65 11.37 -4.87
CA ARG A 3 -10.06 10.08 -5.43
C ARG A 3 -9.42 9.82 -6.80
N GLU A 4 -9.30 10.84 -7.64
CA GLU A 4 -8.68 10.74 -8.97
C GLU A 4 -7.19 10.42 -8.86
N ASN A 5 -6.50 11.04 -7.89
CA ASN A 5 -5.10 10.72 -7.59
C ASN A 5 -4.94 9.27 -7.11
N PHE A 6 -5.90 8.78 -6.31
CA PHE A 6 -5.91 7.39 -5.84
C PHE A 6 -6.08 6.40 -6.99
N ILE A 7 -7.02 6.67 -7.92
CA ILE A 7 -7.21 5.84 -9.12
C ILE A 7 -5.94 5.79 -9.95
N ALA A 8 -5.30 6.95 -10.21
CA ALA A 8 -4.05 7.00 -10.96
C ALA A 8 -2.92 6.22 -10.28
N PHE A 9 -2.86 6.28 -8.94
CA PHE A 9 -1.91 5.48 -8.15
C PHE A 9 -2.15 3.98 -8.32
N VAL A 10 -3.40 3.50 -8.19
CA VAL A 10 -3.72 2.07 -8.35
C VAL A 10 -3.40 1.57 -9.75
N GLU A 11 -3.72 2.35 -10.80
CA GLU A 11 -3.36 2.00 -12.18
C GLU A 11 -1.83 1.92 -12.38
N THR A 12 -1.09 2.83 -11.75
CA THR A 12 0.38 2.79 -11.76
C THR A 12 0.92 1.54 -11.07
N LEU A 13 0.34 1.18 -9.92
CA LEU A 13 0.72 -0.01 -9.16
C LEU A 13 0.47 -1.30 -9.98
N ARG A 14 -0.68 -1.36 -10.66
CA ARG A 14 -1.02 -2.47 -11.57
C ARG A 14 -0.06 -2.54 -12.76
N ALA A 15 0.27 -1.40 -13.38
CA ALA A 15 1.21 -1.35 -14.49
C ALA A 15 2.62 -1.80 -14.06
N ASP A 16 3.07 -1.42 -12.87
CA ASP A 16 4.35 -1.86 -12.29
C ASP A 16 4.40 -3.38 -12.15
N PHE A 17 3.36 -3.98 -11.53
CA PHE A 17 3.24 -5.44 -11.40
C PHE A 17 3.28 -6.14 -12.77
N LEU A 18 2.52 -5.64 -13.76
CA LEU A 18 2.49 -6.24 -15.10
C LEU A 18 3.83 -6.12 -15.85
N SER A 19 4.61 -5.06 -15.58
CA SER A 19 5.88 -4.83 -16.25
C SER A 19 6.98 -5.79 -15.78
N ASP A 20 6.97 -6.15 -14.49
CA ASP A 20 7.96 -7.06 -13.91
C ASP A 20 7.43 -7.70 -12.61
N PRO A 21 6.60 -8.75 -12.73
CA PRO A 21 6.02 -9.43 -11.56
C PRO A 21 7.08 -10.03 -10.63
N SER A 22 8.31 -10.22 -11.11
CA SER A 22 9.39 -10.83 -10.32
C SER A 22 9.91 -9.92 -9.19
N LYS A 23 9.67 -8.61 -9.29
CA LYS A 23 10.03 -7.61 -8.28
C LYS A 23 9.09 -7.60 -7.07
N TRP A 24 7.91 -8.20 -7.21
CA TRP A 24 6.90 -8.22 -6.17
C TRP A 24 7.08 -9.47 -5.30
N THR A 25 7.11 -9.26 -3.99
CA THR A 25 7.18 -10.36 -3.01
C THR A 25 5.92 -11.22 -3.10
N ASN A 26 4.76 -10.56 -3.19
CA ASN A 26 3.45 -11.20 -3.22
C ASN A 26 3.02 -11.49 -4.66
N LYS A 27 2.99 -12.77 -5.03
CA LYS A 27 2.85 -13.23 -6.43
C LYS A 27 1.44 -13.68 -6.77
N THR A 28 0.64 -14.02 -5.76
CA THR A 28 -0.77 -14.34 -5.92
C THR A 28 -1.65 -13.25 -5.32
N ILE A 29 -2.93 -13.25 -5.73
CA ILE A 29 -3.90 -12.34 -5.13
C ILE A 29 -4.11 -12.63 -3.64
N ASP A 30 -3.96 -13.89 -3.22
CA ASP A 30 -4.10 -14.32 -1.83
C ASP A 30 -2.98 -13.72 -0.98
N ASP A 31 -1.71 -13.94 -1.37
CA ASP A 31 -0.54 -13.36 -0.69
C ASP A 31 -0.64 -11.83 -0.60
N TYR A 32 -1.08 -11.18 -1.68
CA TYR A 32 -1.17 -9.73 -1.72
C TYR A 32 -2.27 -9.17 -0.81
N LEU A 33 -3.43 -9.85 -0.72
CA LEU A 33 -4.49 -9.47 0.20
C LEU A 33 -4.09 -9.68 1.66
N GLU A 34 -3.36 -10.75 1.97
CA GLU A 34 -2.77 -10.98 3.29
C GLU A 34 -1.80 -9.85 3.66
N ALA A 35 -0.87 -9.51 2.76
CA ALA A 35 0.10 -8.44 2.99
C ALA A 35 -0.55 -7.06 3.16
N ILE A 36 -1.64 -6.76 2.43
CA ILE A 36 -2.45 -5.55 2.64
C ILE A 36 -2.99 -5.50 4.07
N ALA A 37 -3.56 -6.60 4.56
CA ALA A 37 -4.12 -6.65 5.91
C ALA A 37 -3.03 -6.45 6.97
N ARG A 38 -1.89 -7.12 6.82
CA ARG A 38 -0.74 -7.00 7.73
C ARG A 38 -0.18 -5.58 7.75
N TYR A 39 0.04 -4.97 6.57
CA TYR A 39 0.55 -3.62 6.50
C TYR A 39 -0.46 -2.57 7.02
N ALA A 40 -1.77 -2.77 6.80
CA ALA A 40 -2.80 -1.91 7.38
C ALA A 40 -2.79 -1.93 8.91
N GLN A 41 -2.47 -3.07 9.52
CA GLN A 41 -2.33 -3.20 10.98
C GLN A 41 -1.10 -2.44 11.50
N ASP A 42 -0.01 -2.41 10.74
CA ASP A 42 1.28 -1.85 11.18
C ASP A 42 1.51 -0.38 10.74
N ILE A 43 0.68 0.17 9.86
CA ILE A 43 0.96 1.45 9.19
C ILE A 43 1.06 2.64 10.16
N GLN A 44 0.33 2.64 11.28
CA GLN A 44 0.49 3.70 12.29
C GLN A 44 1.91 3.72 12.83
N GLY A 45 2.49 2.54 13.10
CA GLY A 45 3.88 2.42 13.52
C GLY A 45 4.87 2.95 12.47
N TYR A 46 4.59 2.76 11.18
CA TYR A 46 5.40 3.37 10.11
C TYR A 46 5.35 4.91 10.16
N TYR A 47 4.16 5.50 10.33
CA TYR A 47 4.02 6.96 10.43
C TYR A 47 4.74 7.52 11.65
N ASP A 48 4.55 6.90 12.82
CA ASP A 48 5.21 7.29 14.06
C ASP A 48 6.75 7.22 13.91
N ASN A 49 7.26 6.10 13.38
CA ASN A 49 8.70 5.86 13.21
C ASN A 49 9.36 6.81 12.19
N THR A 50 8.58 7.37 11.26
CA THR A 50 9.07 8.30 10.23
C THR A 50 8.74 9.76 10.55
N GLY A 51 8.14 10.03 11.72
CA GLY A 51 7.78 11.38 12.15
C GLY A 51 6.70 12.02 11.29
N GLN A 52 5.83 11.22 10.67
CA GLN A 52 4.70 11.71 9.90
C GLN A 52 3.53 12.01 10.84
N ASP A 53 2.97 13.21 10.75
CA ASP A 53 1.78 13.63 11.52
C ASP A 53 0.50 13.12 10.85
N VAL A 54 0.35 11.79 10.80
CA VAL A 54 -0.78 11.08 10.17
C VAL A 54 -1.40 10.12 11.18
N ASN A 55 -2.72 10.21 11.32
CA ASN A 55 -3.51 9.26 12.10
C ASN A 55 -4.20 8.26 11.16
N ALA A 56 -3.79 6.99 11.23
CA ALA A 56 -4.29 5.92 10.37
C ALA A 56 -5.74 5.50 10.68
N ASP A 57 -6.27 5.81 11.88
CA ASP A 57 -7.68 5.58 12.20
C ASP A 57 -8.61 6.56 11.47
N ASN A 58 -8.05 7.65 10.92
CA ASN A 58 -8.75 8.53 10.01
C ASN A 58 -8.55 8.06 8.56
N PRO A 59 -9.59 7.52 7.90
CA PRO A 59 -9.44 7.03 6.53
C PRO A 59 -9.14 8.18 5.56
N ASP A 60 -7.97 8.12 4.91
CA ASP A 60 -7.59 8.99 3.79
C ASP A 60 -7.04 8.14 2.63
N TRP A 61 -7.25 8.63 1.41
CA TRP A 61 -6.73 8.04 0.17
C TRP A 61 -5.21 7.88 0.18
N LYS A 62 -4.50 8.78 0.89
CA LYS A 62 -3.06 8.66 1.06
C LYS A 62 -2.71 7.43 1.90
N THR A 63 -3.39 7.23 3.03
CA THR A 63 -3.24 6.06 3.89
C THR A 63 -3.47 4.76 3.11
N PHE A 64 -4.56 4.68 2.34
CA PHE A 64 -4.82 3.51 1.47
C PHE A 64 -3.71 3.29 0.43
N SER A 65 -3.18 4.34 -0.17
CA SER A 65 -2.10 4.23 -1.15
C SER A 65 -0.81 3.70 -0.51
N ASP A 66 -0.49 4.16 0.69
CA ASP A 66 0.69 3.70 1.44
C ASP A 66 0.54 2.24 1.83
N ILE A 67 -0.65 1.80 2.24
CA ILE A 67 -0.94 0.39 2.52
C ILE A 67 -0.70 -0.49 1.30
N LEU A 68 -1.30 -0.12 0.16
CA LEU A 68 -1.16 -0.87 -1.09
C LEU A 68 0.30 -0.93 -1.55
N LYS A 69 1.05 0.16 -1.40
CA LYS A 69 2.47 0.19 -1.75
C LYS A 69 3.32 -0.65 -0.79
N GLY A 70 3.08 -0.57 0.52
CA GLY A 70 3.80 -1.35 1.52
C GLY A 70 3.64 -2.85 1.29
N ALA A 71 2.41 -3.27 0.96
CA ALA A 71 2.06 -4.64 0.66
C ALA A 71 2.70 -5.21 -0.63
N THR A 72 3.38 -4.42 -1.46
CA THR A 72 4.11 -4.98 -2.62
C THR A 72 5.48 -5.55 -2.23
N ILE A 73 6.00 -5.15 -1.07
CA ILE A 73 7.36 -5.47 -0.60
C ILE A 73 7.31 -6.33 0.67
N TYR A 74 6.33 -6.10 1.54
CA TYR A 74 6.19 -6.78 2.83
C TYR A 74 5.66 -8.23 2.68
N GLU A 75 6.31 -9.18 3.36
CA GLU A 75 5.88 -10.59 3.48
C GLU A 75 4.79 -10.77 4.53
#